data_AF-A0A915IKK7-F1
#
_entry.id   AF-A0A915IKK7-F1
#
_cell.length_a   1.000
_cell.length_b   1.000
_cell.length_c   1.000
_cell.angle_alpha   90.00
_cell.angle_beta   90.00
_cell.angle_gamma   90.00
#
_symmetry.space_group_name_H-M   'P 1'
#
loop_
_entity.id
_entity.type
_entity.pdbx_description
1 polymer ?
#
loop_
_entity_poly.entity_id
_entity_poly.type
_entity_poly.pdbx_seq_one_letter_code
_entity_poly.pdbx_strand_id
1 'polypeptide(L)'
;MSDQQLIPLVDNHTLRHDQEGDPEQNNTDNAAPPIQQQPQQQENMWSIFKKIAYRMIIFYLMSNLIRGFFQPSSINTASNATRSTTVQETPSRNLYQFMEHLDFYFYLSESSEKFDRFDDPQSLFWHVENFQYGDWYSGDNKDGCFSKSLSFMPSDRLKNNGSLYLHVFMTKTGFQPDPNKKSTYSKKFTHYKMHRLNKYRKKRYQKTTNLLTGKSEQNEEDFKKAEIMSAEILSHWHPNLTLNVITDQTNWIPGSVPPPLDEYIDFDESTKVFYYPPLYFNDYWNLAAEYQPINQTINLLNFTLTIAPISLFKWQLYAAQNMRNRWSKMLGSSSSLSSLFEDDDQQDDQDSLKQAMLDTNPYLLGKMIRLNNVRKVPKNISNILVPSCQIYRLIWY
;
A
#
# COMPACT_ATOMS: atom_id res chain seq x y z
N MET A 1 49.86 71.82 54.96
CA MET A 1 49.18 72.36 53.77
C MET A 1 48.03 71.43 53.49
N SER A 2 46.82 71.94 53.79
CA SER A 2 45.48 71.52 53.34
C SER A 2 45.03 70.09 53.70
N ASP A 3 44.34 69.86 54.84
CA ASP A 3 42.90 70.10 55.14
C ASP A 3 41.98 69.08 54.42
N GLN A 4 41.10 68.27 55.03
CA GLN A 4 40.40 68.17 56.34
C GLN A 4 40.21 66.64 56.67
N GLN A 5 40.50 66.08 57.86
CA GLN A 5 39.73 66.05 59.13
C GLN A 5 38.25 65.59 58.98
N LEU A 6 37.66 64.64 59.72
CA LEU A 6 37.85 64.09 61.07
C LEU A 6 37.14 62.71 61.25
N ILE A 7 37.60 61.95 62.23
CA ILE A 7 37.21 60.60 62.77
C ILE A 7 36.09 60.78 63.86
N PRO A 8 35.63 59.86 64.77
CA PRO A 8 35.60 58.37 64.88
C PRO A 8 34.36 57.67 65.57
N LEU A 9 34.46 56.32 65.74
CA LEU A 9 34.07 55.42 66.88
C LEU A 9 32.57 54.96 67.03
N VAL A 10 32.28 53.64 66.96
CA VAL A 10 31.98 52.66 68.09
C VAL A 10 30.45 52.53 68.33
N ASP A 11 29.80 51.36 68.41
CA ASP A 11 29.94 50.27 69.39
C ASP A 11 29.18 48.98 68.99
N ASN A 12 29.61 47.85 69.58
CA ASN A 12 28.97 46.53 69.61
C ASN A 12 27.76 46.52 70.58
N HIS A 13 26.76 45.65 70.37
CA HIS A 13 26.17 44.90 71.50
C HIS A 13 25.41 43.63 71.07
N THR A 14 25.90 42.53 71.63
CA THR A 14 25.35 41.19 71.85
C THR A 14 23.95 41.15 72.50
N LEU A 15 23.17 40.09 72.25
CA LEU A 15 22.90 39.03 73.24
C LEU A 15 22.04 37.88 72.66
N ARG A 16 22.27 36.70 73.24
CA ARG A 16 21.81 35.34 72.93
C ARG A 16 20.77 34.91 73.99
N HIS A 17 20.07 33.81 73.67
CA HIS A 17 19.49 32.81 74.61
C HIS A 17 18.20 33.27 75.35
N ASP A 18 17.08 32.54 75.44
CA ASP A 18 16.92 31.10 75.68
C ASP A 18 15.54 30.53 75.27
N GLN A 19 15.54 29.20 75.13
CA GLN A 19 14.41 28.27 75.09
C GLN A 19 13.60 28.27 76.40
N GLU A 20 12.30 27.97 76.34
CA GLU A 20 11.69 26.72 76.89
C GLU A 20 10.17 26.92 77.14
N GLY A 21 9.34 25.95 76.70
CA GLY A 21 7.98 25.74 77.24
C GLY A 21 6.79 25.78 76.26
N ASP A 22 6.58 24.68 75.51
CA ASP A 22 5.27 24.27 74.95
C ASP A 22 4.37 23.65 76.06
N PRO A 23 3.02 23.51 75.94
CA PRO A 23 2.32 23.11 74.71
C PRO A 23 0.90 23.68 74.41
N GLU A 24 0.56 23.49 73.12
CA GLU A 24 -0.71 23.06 72.52
C GLU A 24 -1.95 23.98 72.30
N GLN A 25 -2.31 24.00 71.00
CA GLN A 25 -3.60 24.21 70.30
C GLN A 25 -4.11 25.67 70.23
N ASN A 26 -4.32 26.30 69.06
CA ASN A 26 -5.11 25.85 67.92
C ASN A 26 -4.97 26.81 66.69
N ASN A 27 -5.09 26.26 65.47
CA ASN A 27 -5.52 26.85 64.16
C ASN A 27 -5.18 28.30 63.78
N THR A 28 -4.51 28.53 62.63
CA THR A 28 -5.13 28.74 61.29
C THR A 28 -4.09 29.01 60.18
N ASP A 29 -4.46 28.60 58.97
CA ASP A 29 -4.17 29.19 57.64
C ASP A 29 -2.77 29.11 57.01
N ASN A 30 -2.64 28.20 56.05
CA ASN A 30 -1.76 28.36 54.89
C ASN A 30 -2.56 28.03 53.60
N ALA A 31 -2.81 29.07 52.80
CA ALA A 31 -3.48 29.00 51.51
C ALA A 31 -2.44 28.91 50.37
N ALA A 32 -2.62 27.92 49.49
CA ALA A 32 -1.92 27.78 48.20
C ALA A 32 -2.82 28.28 47.05
N PRO A 33 -2.26 28.91 45.98
CA PRO A 33 -3.03 29.39 44.84
C PRO A 33 -3.50 28.26 43.90
N PRO A 34 -4.57 28.50 43.10
CA PRO A 34 -5.48 27.46 42.61
C PRO A 34 -5.04 26.74 41.34
N ILE A 35 -5.36 25.44 41.28
CA ILE A 35 -5.30 24.59 40.10
C ILE A 35 -6.42 25.02 39.12
N GLN A 36 -6.03 25.51 37.94
CA GLN A 36 -6.95 25.64 36.80
C GLN A 36 -7.35 24.24 36.32
N GLN A 37 -8.55 23.82 36.70
CA GLN A 37 -9.25 22.70 36.08
C GLN A 37 -9.59 23.09 34.64
N GLN A 38 -9.09 22.33 33.66
CA GLN A 38 -9.73 22.29 32.35
C GLN A 38 -11.18 21.83 32.56
N PRO A 39 -12.18 22.53 32.00
CA PRO A 39 -13.54 22.04 32.07
C PRO A 39 -13.61 20.71 31.31
N GLN A 40 -13.97 19.63 32.02
CA GLN A 40 -14.62 18.49 31.38
C GLN A 40 -15.91 19.03 30.77
N GLN A 41 -15.85 19.45 29.51
CA GLN A 41 -17.02 19.51 28.67
C GLN A 41 -17.58 18.10 28.66
N GLN A 42 -18.66 17.92 29.40
CA GLN A 42 -19.60 16.83 29.23
C GLN A 42 -20.05 16.91 27.76
N GLU A 43 -19.32 16.25 26.87
CA GLU A 43 -19.73 16.08 25.48
C GLU A 43 -21.12 15.49 25.55
N ASN A 44 -22.12 16.29 25.16
CA ASN A 44 -23.52 15.92 25.18
C ASN A 44 -23.64 14.49 24.62
N MET A 45 -24.16 13.56 25.41
CA MET A 45 -24.40 12.18 24.97
C MET A 45 -25.19 12.13 23.64
N TRP A 46 -25.94 13.20 23.34
CA TRP A 46 -26.60 13.44 22.06
C TRP A 46 -25.67 13.73 20.87
N SER A 47 -24.56 14.45 21.05
CA SER A 47 -23.55 14.65 20.01
C SER A 47 -22.74 13.36 19.77
N ILE A 48 -22.46 12.59 20.82
CA ILE A 48 -21.85 11.26 20.72
C ILE A 48 -22.80 10.27 20.02
N PHE A 49 -24.07 10.26 20.40
CA PHE A 49 -25.09 9.43 19.74
C PHE A 49 -25.29 9.83 18.27
N LYS A 50 -25.33 11.13 17.94
CA LYS A 50 -25.35 11.59 16.54
C LYS A 50 -24.10 11.15 15.77
N LYS A 51 -22.90 11.25 16.36
CA LYS A 51 -21.64 10.78 15.75
C LYS A 51 -21.67 9.25 15.50
N ILE A 52 -22.24 8.47 16.43
CA ILE A 52 -22.39 7.01 16.30
C ILE A 52 -23.47 6.65 15.29
N ALA A 53 -24.62 7.32 15.30
CA ALA A 53 -25.71 7.09 14.35
C ALA A 53 -25.28 7.44 12.92
N TYR A 54 -24.55 8.54 12.73
CA TYR A 54 -23.97 8.89 11.44
C TYR A 54 -22.96 7.83 10.96
N ARG A 55 -22.09 7.33 11.86
CA ARG A 55 -21.19 6.21 11.55
C ARG A 55 -21.93 4.91 11.26
N MET A 56 -23.04 4.62 11.93
CA MET A 56 -23.88 3.43 11.68
C MET A 56 -24.65 3.54 10.36
N ILE A 57 -25.12 4.72 9.98
CA ILE A 57 -25.78 4.97 8.69
C ILE A 57 -24.77 4.87 7.55
N ILE A 58 -23.57 5.44 7.69
CA ILE A 58 -22.48 5.27 6.73
C ILE A 58 -22.08 3.80 6.66
N PHE A 59 -21.89 3.14 7.80
CA PHE A 59 -21.55 1.71 7.82
C PHE A 59 -22.66 0.85 7.21
N TYR A 60 -23.93 1.20 7.37
CA TYR A 60 -25.07 0.53 6.76
C TYR A 60 -25.14 0.77 5.24
N LEU A 61 -24.91 2.01 4.78
CA LEU A 61 -24.80 2.35 3.35
C LEU A 61 -23.60 1.64 2.69
N MET A 62 -22.45 1.63 3.36
CA MET A 62 -21.26 0.90 2.93
C MET A 62 -21.48 -0.62 2.96
N SER A 63 -22.16 -1.14 3.97
CA SER A 63 -22.48 -2.58 4.08
C SER A 63 -23.50 -3.03 3.03
N ASN A 64 -24.45 -2.18 2.66
CA ASN A 64 -25.37 -2.45 1.55
C ASN A 64 -24.67 -2.36 0.18
N LEU A 65 -23.69 -1.48 0.03
CA LEU A 65 -22.82 -1.45 -1.16
C LEU A 65 -21.98 -2.73 -1.26
N ILE A 66 -21.36 -3.15 -0.14
CA ILE A 66 -20.55 -4.38 -0.05
C ILE A 66 -21.41 -5.64 -0.24
N ARG A 67 -22.66 -5.67 0.24
CA ARG A 67 -23.59 -6.77 -0.05
C ARG A 67 -23.93 -6.90 -1.53
N GLY A 68 -23.95 -5.80 -2.28
CA GLY A 68 -24.09 -5.80 -3.73
C GLY A 68 -22.84 -6.33 -4.47
N PHE A 69 -21.65 -6.20 -3.88
CA PHE A 69 -20.39 -6.72 -4.43
C PHE A 69 -20.23 -8.24 -4.28
N PHE A 70 -20.90 -8.87 -3.31
CA PHE A 70 -20.75 -10.31 -3.00
C PHE A 70 -21.99 -11.16 -3.32
N GLN A 71 -23.03 -10.59 -3.94
CA GLN A 71 -24.14 -11.36 -4.48
C GLN A 71 -23.82 -11.82 -5.91
N PRO A 72 -23.72 -13.13 -6.18
CA PRO A 72 -23.84 -13.60 -7.56
C PRO A 72 -25.22 -13.17 -8.05
N SER A 73 -25.28 -12.46 -9.17
CA SER A 73 -26.54 -12.08 -9.81
C SER A 73 -27.29 -13.36 -10.20
N SER A 74 -28.25 -13.78 -9.37
CA SER A 74 -29.19 -14.82 -9.75
C SER A 74 -30.09 -14.26 -10.85
N ILE A 75 -29.95 -14.80 -12.06
CA ILE A 75 -30.85 -14.54 -13.18
C ILE A 75 -32.24 -15.06 -12.79
N ASN A 76 -33.08 -14.15 -12.31
CA ASN A 76 -34.50 -14.42 -12.13
C ASN A 76 -35.19 -14.12 -13.46
N THR A 77 -35.53 -15.17 -14.20
CA THR A 77 -36.41 -15.11 -15.36
C THR A 77 -37.82 -14.77 -14.89
N ALA A 78 -38.12 -13.48 -14.77
CA ALA A 78 -39.48 -12.98 -14.69
C ALA A 78 -39.83 -12.34 -16.02
N SER A 79 -40.62 -13.07 -16.81
CA SER A 79 -41.29 -12.59 -18.00
C SER A 79 -42.14 -11.38 -17.65
N ASN A 80 -41.76 -10.20 -18.15
CA ASN A 80 -42.72 -9.16 -18.52
C ASN A 80 -42.11 -8.27 -19.60
N ALA A 81 -42.82 -8.23 -20.73
CA ALA A 81 -42.44 -7.54 -21.94
C ALA A 81 -42.61 -6.02 -21.79
N THR A 82 -41.49 -5.30 -21.80
CA THR A 82 -41.45 -3.94 -22.31
C THR A 82 -40.14 -3.79 -23.08
N ARG A 83 -40.24 -3.59 -24.40
CA ARG A 83 -39.10 -3.42 -25.31
C ARG A 83 -38.32 -2.15 -24.93
N SER A 84 -37.28 -2.30 -24.12
CA SER A 84 -36.08 -1.49 -24.23
C SER A 84 -35.07 -2.30 -25.04
N THR A 85 -34.46 -1.68 -26.05
CA THR A 85 -33.38 -2.26 -26.85
C THR A 85 -32.11 -2.35 -25.99
N THR A 86 -32.14 -3.21 -24.98
CA THR A 86 -30.96 -3.54 -24.18
C THR A 86 -30.27 -4.66 -24.92
N VAL A 87 -29.16 -4.36 -25.59
CA VAL A 87 -28.29 -5.39 -26.16
C VAL A 87 -27.92 -6.32 -25.00
N GLN A 88 -28.46 -7.55 -25.01
CA GLN A 88 -28.03 -8.57 -24.07
C GLN A 88 -26.60 -8.92 -24.46
N GLU A 89 -25.64 -8.29 -23.79
CA GLU A 89 -24.22 -8.59 -24.01
C GLU A 89 -23.95 -10.02 -23.56
N THR A 90 -23.36 -10.81 -24.45
CA THR A 90 -23.05 -12.21 -24.15
C THR A 90 -21.87 -12.28 -23.18
N PRO A 91 -21.90 -13.21 -22.21
CA PRO A 91 -20.79 -13.38 -21.28
C PRO A 91 -19.54 -13.82 -22.05
N SER A 92 -18.47 -13.05 -21.92
CA SER A 92 -17.16 -13.37 -22.47
C SER A 92 -16.48 -14.45 -21.64
N ARG A 93 -15.76 -15.34 -22.30
CA ARG A 93 -14.98 -16.44 -21.69
C ARG A 93 -13.48 -16.16 -21.78
N ASN A 94 -12.69 -16.81 -20.93
CA ASN A 94 -11.23 -16.71 -21.03
C ASN A 94 -10.77 -17.22 -22.40
N LEU A 95 -9.84 -16.50 -23.04
CA LEU A 95 -9.23 -16.93 -24.30
C LEU A 95 -8.45 -18.24 -24.14
N TYR A 96 -7.78 -18.42 -22.99
CA TYR A 96 -6.92 -19.57 -22.73
C TYR A 96 -7.57 -20.54 -21.75
N GLN A 97 -7.37 -21.83 -22.00
CA GLN A 97 -7.83 -22.89 -21.10
C GLN A 97 -6.75 -23.28 -20.11
N PHE A 98 -7.16 -23.88 -18.98
CA PHE A 98 -6.20 -24.48 -18.05
C PHE A 98 -5.32 -25.48 -18.79
N MET A 99 -4.06 -25.54 -18.38
CA MET A 99 -3.01 -26.38 -18.95
C MET A 99 -2.54 -25.98 -20.36
N GLU A 100 -3.06 -24.90 -20.95
CA GLU A 100 -2.54 -24.37 -22.21
C GLU A 100 -1.17 -23.72 -22.00
N HIS A 101 -0.29 -23.85 -22.98
CA HIS A 101 1.06 -23.31 -22.94
C HIS A 101 1.13 -21.90 -23.55
N LEU A 102 1.79 -21.01 -22.82
CA LEU A 102 1.97 -19.60 -23.12
C LEU A 102 3.45 -19.25 -23.13
N ASP A 103 3.82 -18.28 -23.95
CA ASP A 103 5.16 -17.68 -23.95
C ASP A 103 5.05 -16.23 -23.49
N PHE A 104 5.93 -15.82 -22.56
CA PHE A 104 6.02 -14.45 -22.07
C PHE A 104 7.31 -13.77 -22.51
N TYR A 105 7.18 -12.56 -23.03
CA TYR A 105 8.29 -11.71 -23.44
C TYR A 105 8.29 -10.44 -22.61
N PHE A 106 9.42 -10.17 -21.97
CA PHE A 106 9.61 -9.02 -21.09
C PHE A 106 10.65 -8.08 -21.69
N TYR A 107 10.23 -6.87 -22.05
CA TYR A 107 11.11 -5.85 -22.58
C TYR A 107 11.24 -4.67 -21.62
N LEU A 108 12.45 -4.12 -21.52
CA LEU A 108 12.73 -2.92 -20.74
C LEU A 108 12.94 -1.73 -21.68
N SER A 109 12.25 -0.63 -21.40
CA SER A 109 12.33 0.57 -22.22
C SER A 109 12.03 1.82 -21.40
N GLU A 110 12.65 2.94 -21.76
CA GLU A 110 12.37 4.25 -21.15
C GLU A 110 11.21 4.99 -21.83
N SER A 111 10.66 4.43 -22.92
CA SER A 111 9.50 4.99 -23.60
C SER A 111 8.22 4.61 -22.87
N SER A 112 7.33 5.59 -22.67
CA SER A 112 5.98 5.37 -22.15
C SER A 112 4.97 4.91 -23.21
N GLU A 113 5.40 4.83 -24.47
CA GLU A 113 4.53 4.45 -25.60
C GLU A 113 4.43 2.92 -25.74
N LYS A 114 3.60 2.46 -26.67
CA LYS A 114 3.56 1.04 -27.02
C LYS A 114 4.94 0.61 -27.53
N PHE A 115 5.42 -0.52 -27.04
CA PHE A 115 6.73 -1.02 -27.42
C PHE A 115 6.77 -1.40 -28.91
N ASP A 116 7.77 -0.88 -29.61
CA ASP A 116 7.99 -1.00 -31.06
C ASP A 116 9.40 -1.49 -31.41
N ARG A 117 10.36 -1.37 -30.49
CA ARG A 117 11.78 -1.73 -30.67
C ARG A 117 12.05 -3.24 -30.56
N PHE A 118 11.29 -4.06 -31.28
CA PHE A 118 11.46 -5.53 -31.30
C PHE A 118 12.77 -5.99 -31.97
N ASP A 119 13.39 -5.11 -32.77
CA ASP A 119 14.65 -5.42 -33.47
C ASP A 119 15.88 -5.37 -32.56
N ASP A 120 15.80 -4.71 -31.40
CA ASP A 120 16.92 -4.55 -30.47
C ASP A 120 16.97 -5.72 -29.47
N PRO A 121 17.97 -6.63 -29.56
CA PRO A 121 18.08 -7.76 -28.64
C PRO A 121 18.42 -7.33 -27.20
N GLN A 122 18.97 -6.13 -26.98
CA GLN A 122 19.28 -5.63 -25.63
C GLN A 122 18.03 -5.19 -24.86
N SER A 123 16.94 -4.91 -25.58
CA SER A 123 15.66 -4.53 -24.96
C SER A 123 14.95 -5.72 -24.32
N LEU A 124 15.19 -6.94 -24.81
CA LEU A 124 14.61 -8.17 -24.28
C LEU A 124 15.33 -8.55 -22.99
N PHE A 125 14.63 -8.39 -21.87
CA PHE A 125 15.14 -8.75 -20.56
C PHE A 125 14.96 -10.25 -20.27
N TRP A 126 13.78 -10.79 -20.56
CA TRP A 126 13.45 -12.18 -20.24
C TRP A 126 12.44 -12.76 -21.21
N HIS A 127 12.66 -14.02 -21.59
CA HIS A 127 11.74 -14.83 -22.37
C HIS A 127 11.43 -16.09 -21.57
N VAL A 128 10.15 -16.31 -21.26
CA VAL A 128 9.66 -17.53 -20.60
C VAL A 128 8.91 -18.33 -21.64
N GLU A 129 9.47 -19.49 -22.00
CA GLU A 129 8.87 -20.41 -22.96
C GLU A 129 8.01 -21.45 -22.25
N ASN A 130 6.92 -21.87 -22.90
CA ASN A 130 6.12 -23.02 -22.50
C ASN A 130 5.54 -22.93 -21.07
N PHE A 131 5.23 -21.71 -20.61
CA PHE A 131 4.57 -21.49 -19.32
C PHE A 131 3.16 -22.11 -19.34
N GLN A 132 2.90 -23.02 -18.42
CA GLN A 132 1.60 -23.69 -18.35
C GLN A 132 0.58 -22.83 -17.56
N TYR A 133 -0.51 -22.44 -18.22
CA TYR A 133 -1.56 -21.64 -17.58
C TYR A 133 -2.29 -22.46 -16.50
N GLY A 134 -2.22 -21.98 -15.25
CA GLY A 134 -2.82 -22.70 -14.11
C GLY A 134 -1.90 -23.72 -13.45
N ASP A 135 -0.59 -23.66 -13.71
CA ASP A 135 0.39 -24.49 -13.01
C ASP A 135 0.85 -23.86 -11.69
N TRP A 136 0.69 -24.61 -10.60
CA TRP A 136 1.00 -24.22 -9.23
C TRP A 136 2.14 -25.04 -8.61
N TYR A 137 2.75 -25.94 -9.39
CA TYR A 137 3.67 -26.95 -8.87
C TYR A 137 5.05 -26.92 -9.52
N SER A 138 5.21 -26.24 -10.66
CA SER A 138 6.52 -26.02 -11.27
C SER A 138 7.35 -24.96 -10.53
N GLY A 139 8.56 -24.70 -10.99
CA GLY A 139 9.51 -23.77 -10.37
C GLY A 139 10.38 -24.44 -9.29
N ASP A 140 11.44 -23.75 -8.91
CA ASP A 140 12.46 -24.28 -7.99
C ASP A 140 11.88 -24.64 -6.61
N ASN A 141 10.88 -23.86 -6.18
CA ASN A 141 10.21 -24.01 -4.88
C ASN A 141 8.91 -24.83 -4.96
N LYS A 142 8.54 -25.34 -6.14
CA LYS A 142 7.28 -26.06 -6.40
C LYS A 142 6.02 -25.25 -6.09
N ASP A 143 6.05 -23.96 -6.43
CA ASP A 143 5.02 -22.97 -6.15
C ASP A 143 4.44 -22.31 -7.42
N GLY A 144 4.85 -22.80 -8.61
CA GLY A 144 4.49 -22.23 -9.90
C GLY A 144 5.22 -20.92 -10.22
N CYS A 145 6.19 -20.52 -9.40
CA CYS A 145 6.90 -19.25 -9.57
C CYS A 145 8.19 -19.42 -10.38
N PHE A 146 8.45 -18.47 -11.27
CA PHE A 146 9.74 -18.34 -11.96
C PHE A 146 10.29 -16.95 -11.75
N SER A 147 11.59 -16.81 -11.47
CA SER A 147 12.21 -15.52 -11.24
C SER A 147 13.45 -15.32 -12.11
N LYS A 148 13.70 -14.07 -12.48
CA LYS A 148 14.90 -13.66 -13.19
C LYS A 148 15.41 -12.35 -12.61
N SER A 149 16.70 -12.31 -12.31
CA SER A 149 17.38 -11.10 -11.86
C SER A 149 18.29 -10.53 -12.95
N LEU A 150 18.36 -9.19 -13.02
CA LEU A 150 19.24 -8.40 -13.87
C LEU A 150 19.86 -7.29 -13.04
N SER A 151 21.15 -7.08 -13.23
CA SER A 151 21.86 -5.89 -12.75
C SER A 151 22.26 -5.06 -13.96
N PHE A 152 21.89 -3.79 -13.98
CA PHE A 152 22.21 -2.89 -15.09
C PHE A 152 22.63 -1.51 -14.58
N MET A 153 23.34 -0.77 -15.45
CA MET A 153 23.70 0.62 -15.17
C MET A 153 22.55 1.54 -15.58
N PRO A 154 22.01 2.37 -14.66
CA PRO A 154 20.93 3.29 -15.00
C PRO A 154 21.43 4.36 -15.98
N SER A 155 20.60 4.69 -16.97
CA SER A 155 20.89 5.77 -17.92
C SER A 155 20.88 7.14 -17.25
N ASP A 156 21.46 8.14 -17.92
CA ASP A 156 21.42 9.53 -17.46
C ASP A 156 19.97 10.05 -17.38
N ARG A 157 19.07 9.55 -18.23
CA ARG A 157 17.64 9.92 -18.16
C ARG A 157 17.02 9.39 -16.88
N LEU A 158 17.24 8.12 -16.54
CA LEU A 158 16.70 7.52 -15.32
C LEU A 158 17.26 8.19 -14.06
N LYS A 159 18.56 8.55 -14.07
CA LYS A 159 19.21 9.33 -13.00
C LYS A 159 18.62 10.75 -12.83
N ASN A 160 18.11 11.34 -13.91
CA ASN A 160 17.48 12.66 -13.92
C ASN A 160 15.95 12.57 -13.87
N ASN A 161 15.41 11.75 -12.96
CA ASN A 161 13.97 11.55 -12.75
C ASN A 161 13.20 10.99 -13.97
N GLY A 162 13.88 10.34 -14.91
CA GLY A 162 13.27 9.58 -15.99
C GLY A 162 12.45 8.38 -15.48
N SER A 163 11.63 7.81 -16.36
CA SER A 163 10.85 6.62 -16.07
C SER A 163 11.38 5.41 -16.83
N LEU A 164 11.36 4.26 -16.19
CA LEU A 164 11.65 2.97 -16.81
C LEU A 164 10.38 2.13 -16.80
N TYR A 165 10.06 1.55 -17.95
CA TYR A 165 8.87 0.75 -18.18
C TYR A 165 9.24 -0.69 -18.49
N LEU A 166 8.46 -1.59 -17.91
CA LEU A 166 8.42 -3.01 -18.25
C LEU A 166 7.24 -3.23 -19.19
N HIS A 167 7.55 -3.72 -20.38
CA HIS A 167 6.58 -4.12 -21.38
C HIS A 167 6.48 -5.64 -21.37
N VAL A 168 5.27 -6.13 -21.12
CA VAL A 168 4.98 -7.56 -21.04
C VAL A 168 4.09 -7.94 -22.21
N PHE A 169 4.55 -8.91 -22.99
CA PHE A 169 3.75 -9.56 -24.00
C PHE A 169 3.51 -11.01 -23.59
N MET A 170 2.25 -11.40 -23.51
CA MET A 170 1.82 -12.77 -23.32
C MET A 170 1.28 -13.28 -24.65
N THR A 171 1.81 -14.41 -25.10
CA THR A 171 1.41 -15.05 -26.36
C THR A 171 1.08 -16.51 -26.17
N LYS A 172 0.25 -17.09 -27.04
CA LYS A 172 0.16 -18.54 -27.16
C LYS A 172 1.50 -19.11 -27.63
N THR A 173 1.93 -20.25 -27.08
CA THR A 173 3.21 -20.84 -27.45
C THR A 173 3.35 -21.03 -28.96
N GLY A 174 4.50 -20.62 -29.49
CA GLY A 174 4.81 -20.64 -30.93
C GLY A 174 4.40 -19.38 -31.70
N PHE A 175 3.71 -18.41 -31.08
CA PHE A 175 3.51 -17.08 -31.65
C PHE A 175 4.57 -16.09 -31.13
N GLN A 176 4.88 -15.07 -31.93
CA GLN A 176 5.79 -14.00 -31.55
C GLN A 176 5.03 -12.68 -31.35
N PRO A 177 5.48 -11.80 -30.44
CA PRO A 177 4.80 -10.54 -30.14
C PRO A 177 5.06 -9.45 -31.20
N ASP A 178 6.08 -9.63 -32.05
CA ASP A 178 6.52 -8.66 -33.05
C ASP A 178 5.54 -8.58 -34.24
N PRO A 179 4.86 -7.43 -34.47
CA PRO A 179 3.93 -7.24 -35.58
C PRO A 179 4.59 -7.34 -36.97
N ASN A 180 5.90 -7.13 -37.08
CA ASN A 180 6.61 -7.17 -38.36
C ASN A 180 6.73 -8.60 -38.90
N LYS A 181 6.74 -9.60 -38.02
CA LYS A 181 6.82 -11.03 -38.37
C LYS A 181 5.43 -11.63 -38.64
N LYS A 182 4.82 -11.19 -39.74
CA LYS A 182 3.43 -11.56 -40.13
C LYS A 182 3.11 -13.06 -40.16
N SER A 183 4.09 -13.94 -40.37
CA SER A 183 3.88 -15.39 -40.38
C SER A 183 3.65 -15.99 -38.99
N THR A 184 4.23 -15.38 -37.95
CA THR A 184 4.27 -15.91 -36.58
C THR A 184 3.55 -14.99 -35.59
N TYR A 185 3.16 -13.80 -36.01
CA TYR A 185 2.40 -12.85 -35.21
C TYR A 185 0.89 -13.07 -35.33
N SER A 186 0.18 -12.99 -34.21
CA SER A 186 -1.28 -12.96 -34.19
C SER A 186 -1.80 -11.97 -33.16
N LYS A 187 -2.48 -10.91 -33.62
CA LYS A 187 -3.08 -9.89 -32.73
C LYS A 187 -4.05 -10.53 -31.71
N LYS A 188 -4.78 -11.59 -32.10
CA LYS A 188 -5.75 -12.27 -31.24
C LYS A 188 -5.09 -13.03 -30.09
N PHE A 189 -3.88 -13.58 -30.30
CA PHE A 189 -3.18 -14.38 -29.30
C PHE A 189 -2.07 -13.59 -28.61
N THR A 190 -1.96 -12.29 -28.83
CA THR A 190 -0.95 -11.44 -28.21
C THR A 190 -1.63 -10.44 -27.29
N HIS A 191 -1.41 -10.60 -25.98
CA HIS A 191 -1.84 -9.65 -24.97
C HIS A 191 -0.67 -8.80 -24.52
N TYR A 192 -0.87 -7.49 -24.44
CA TYR A 192 0.14 -6.52 -24.07
C TYR A 192 -0.26 -5.77 -22.81
N LYS A 193 0.66 -5.67 -21.85
CA LYS A 193 0.55 -4.78 -20.69
C LYS A 193 1.86 -4.05 -20.44
N MET A 194 1.76 -2.87 -19.86
CA MET A 194 2.90 -2.03 -19.51
C MET A 194 2.84 -1.65 -18.03
N HIS A 195 4.00 -1.60 -17.37
CA HIS A 195 4.12 -1.16 -15.99
C HIS A 195 5.33 -0.25 -15.81
N ARG A 196 5.16 0.86 -15.09
CA ARG A 196 6.27 1.75 -14.72
C ARG A 196 6.97 1.18 -13.50
N LEU A 197 8.27 0.91 -13.60
CA LEU A 197 9.06 0.28 -12.52
C LEU A 197 9.40 1.26 -11.39
N ASN A 198 9.68 2.51 -11.74
CA ASN A 198 10.03 3.54 -10.77
C ASN A 198 8.77 4.24 -10.20
N LYS A 199 8.88 4.67 -8.93
CA LYS A 199 7.83 5.45 -8.25
C LYS A 199 8.34 6.85 -7.96
N TYR A 200 7.51 7.86 -8.20
CA TYR A 200 7.81 9.23 -7.81
C TYR A 200 7.34 9.46 -6.38
N ARG A 201 8.24 9.93 -5.51
CA ARG A 201 7.91 10.33 -4.14
C ARG A 201 8.48 11.72 -3.88
N LYS A 202 7.79 12.49 -3.05
CA LYS A 202 8.22 13.83 -2.65
C LYS A 202 9.07 13.73 -1.39
N LYS A 203 10.37 14.02 -1.49
CA LYS A 203 11.24 14.15 -0.33
C LYS A 203 11.09 15.58 0.22
N ARG A 204 10.60 15.70 1.46
CA ARG A 204 10.53 16.99 2.17
C ARG A 204 11.83 17.23 2.92
N TYR A 205 12.36 18.43 2.80
CA TYR A 205 13.53 18.85 3.55
C TYR A 205 13.07 19.76 4.68
N GLN A 206 13.32 19.35 5.92
CA GLN A 206 13.04 20.15 7.10
C GLN A 206 14.34 20.40 7.83
N LYS A 207 14.55 21.63 8.31
CA LYS A 207 15.69 21.95 9.18
C LYS A 207 15.33 21.53 10.60
N THR A 208 15.53 20.27 10.94
CA THR A 208 15.33 19.79 12.31
C THR A 208 16.67 19.72 13.02
N THR A 209 16.73 20.31 14.22
CA THR A 209 17.85 20.15 15.14
C THR A 209 17.38 19.26 16.28
N ASN A 210 18.21 18.30 16.70
CA ASN A 210 17.88 17.48 17.85
C ASN A 210 17.88 18.38 19.09
N LEU A 211 16.72 18.48 19.76
CA LEU A 211 16.50 19.37 20.91
C LEU A 211 17.39 19.03 22.12
N LEU A 212 17.85 17.77 22.22
CA LEU A 212 18.64 17.29 23.36
C LEU A 212 20.14 17.42 23.13
N THR A 213 20.61 17.21 21.89
CA THR A 213 22.04 17.19 21.57
C THR A 213 22.50 18.45 20.83
N GLY A 214 21.57 19.30 20.36
CA GLY A 214 21.85 20.50 19.58
C GLY A 214 22.52 20.23 18.22
N LYS A 215 22.76 18.96 17.90
CA LYS A 215 23.43 18.50 16.68
C LYS A 215 22.41 17.92 15.73
N SER A 216 22.59 18.22 14.46
CA SER A 216 21.78 17.71 13.37
C SER A 216 22.33 16.36 12.90
N GLU A 217 21.56 15.28 13.01
CA GLU A 217 21.91 13.94 12.48
C GLU A 217 21.62 13.81 10.98
N GLN A 218 21.01 14.82 10.38
CA GLN A 218 20.63 14.82 8.98
C GLN A 218 21.81 15.22 8.07
N ASN A 219 21.85 14.63 6.88
CA ASN A 219 22.96 14.75 5.94
C ASN A 219 23.21 16.22 5.54
N GLU A 220 24.46 16.66 5.46
CA GLU A 220 24.80 18.08 5.16
C GLU A 220 24.24 18.56 3.82
N GLU A 221 24.11 17.65 2.85
CA GLU A 221 23.49 17.91 1.55
C GLU A 221 21.99 18.21 1.67
N ASP A 222 21.28 17.50 2.54
CA ASP A 222 19.85 17.70 2.78
C ASP A 222 19.60 19.03 3.50
N PHE A 223 20.50 19.47 4.39
CA PHE A 223 20.43 20.81 5.00
C PHE A 223 20.60 21.94 3.98
N LYS A 224 21.62 21.85 3.11
CA LYS A 224 21.84 22.84 2.05
C LYS A 224 20.65 22.91 1.10
N LYS A 225 20.05 21.76 0.78
CA LYS A 225 18.81 21.71 -0.02
C LYS A 225 17.60 22.29 0.71
N ALA A 226 17.47 22.06 2.02
CA ALA A 226 16.39 22.64 2.84
C ALA A 226 16.37 24.18 2.83
N GLU A 227 17.54 24.81 2.66
CA GLU A 227 17.66 26.28 2.58
C GLU A 227 17.16 26.84 1.25
N ILE A 228 17.19 26.04 0.18
CA ILE A 228 16.82 26.45 -1.19
C ILE A 228 15.39 26.01 -1.52
N MET A 229 15.00 24.81 -1.10
CA MET A 229 13.75 24.16 -1.48
C MET A 229 13.15 23.35 -0.33
N SER A 230 11.84 23.49 -0.13
CA SER A 230 11.11 22.74 0.91
C SER A 230 10.86 21.28 0.54
N ALA A 231 10.78 20.96 -0.76
CA ALA A 231 10.54 19.59 -1.21
C ALA A 231 10.94 19.34 -2.67
N GLU A 232 11.44 18.13 -2.93
CA GLU A 232 11.87 17.63 -4.25
C GLU A 232 11.08 16.37 -4.63
N ILE A 233 10.70 16.23 -5.90
CA ILE A 233 10.18 14.95 -6.40
C ILE A 233 11.38 14.12 -6.84
N LEU A 234 11.57 12.97 -6.19
CA LEU A 234 12.64 12.03 -6.49
C LEU A 234 12.06 10.72 -7.01
N SER A 235 12.71 10.17 -8.02
CA SER A 235 12.42 8.83 -8.49
C SER A 235 12.97 7.81 -7.50
N HIS A 236 12.15 6.83 -7.12
CA HIS A 236 12.51 5.75 -6.22
C HIS A 236 12.44 4.42 -6.95
N TRP A 237 13.39 3.55 -6.64
CA TRP A 237 13.56 2.23 -7.22
C TRP A 237 13.29 1.15 -6.18
N HIS A 238 12.66 0.06 -6.61
CA HIS A 238 12.55 -1.16 -5.84
C HIS A 238 13.08 -2.32 -6.67
N PRO A 239 13.91 -3.20 -6.10
CA PRO A 239 14.51 -4.28 -6.87
C PRO A 239 13.49 -5.34 -7.29
N ASN A 240 12.44 -5.59 -6.51
CA ASN A 240 11.52 -6.70 -6.77
C ASN A 240 10.20 -6.22 -7.39
N LEU A 241 9.72 -6.97 -8.39
CA LEU A 241 8.37 -6.88 -8.94
C LEU A 241 7.82 -8.28 -9.21
N THR A 242 6.56 -8.51 -8.86
CA THR A 242 5.90 -9.78 -9.17
C THR A 242 4.81 -9.56 -10.22
N LEU A 243 4.89 -10.24 -11.36
CA LEU A 243 3.79 -10.35 -12.30
C LEU A 243 2.94 -11.56 -11.92
N ASN A 244 1.73 -11.29 -11.45
CA ASN A 244 0.75 -12.33 -11.19
C ASN A 244 -0.09 -12.60 -12.44
N VAL A 245 -0.15 -13.87 -12.83
CA VAL A 245 -1.04 -14.37 -13.88
C VAL A 245 -2.29 -14.92 -13.20
N ILE A 246 -3.44 -14.29 -13.40
CA ILE A 246 -4.68 -14.72 -12.75
C ILE A 246 -5.17 -15.99 -13.43
N THR A 247 -5.28 -17.07 -12.65
CA THR A 247 -5.76 -18.38 -13.12
C THR A 247 -7.25 -18.51 -12.82
N ASP A 248 -8.09 -18.20 -13.80
CA ASP A 248 -9.55 -18.17 -13.61
C ASP A 248 -10.34 -18.38 -14.91
N GLN A 249 -11.55 -18.91 -14.80
CA GLN A 249 -12.49 -19.15 -15.91
C GLN A 249 -13.85 -18.46 -15.69
N THR A 250 -13.92 -17.44 -14.84
CA THR A 250 -15.16 -16.68 -14.62
C THR A 250 -15.58 -15.97 -15.88
N ASN A 251 -16.83 -16.13 -16.28
CA ASN A 251 -17.34 -15.42 -17.44
C ASN A 251 -17.67 -13.97 -17.09
N TRP A 252 -17.05 -13.03 -17.79
CA TRP A 252 -17.23 -11.59 -17.59
C TRP A 252 -18.10 -11.01 -18.69
N ILE A 253 -19.04 -10.14 -18.34
CA ILE A 253 -19.80 -9.37 -19.34
C ILE A 253 -19.11 -8.00 -19.47
N PRO A 254 -18.79 -7.56 -20.71
CA PRO A 254 -18.18 -6.25 -20.92
C PRO A 254 -19.01 -5.13 -20.25
N GLY A 255 -18.36 -4.17 -19.61
CA GLY A 255 -19.03 -3.05 -18.94
C GLY A 255 -19.78 -3.38 -17.64
N SER A 256 -19.96 -4.66 -17.27
CA SER A 256 -20.55 -5.06 -15.99
C SER A 256 -19.54 -5.69 -15.03
N VAL A 257 -18.24 -5.58 -15.33
CA VAL A 257 -17.18 -6.04 -14.44
C VAL A 257 -17.15 -5.15 -13.19
N PRO A 258 -17.16 -5.72 -11.96
CA PRO A 258 -17.12 -4.93 -10.75
C PRO A 258 -15.81 -4.15 -10.62
N PRO A 259 -15.86 -2.84 -10.29
CA PRO A 259 -14.67 -2.09 -9.92
C PRO A 259 -14.01 -2.69 -8.67
N PRO A 260 -12.68 -2.79 -8.58
CA PRO A 260 -11.64 -2.26 -9.49
C PRO A 260 -11.12 -3.29 -10.51
N LEU A 261 -11.79 -4.43 -10.68
CA LEU A 261 -11.32 -5.52 -11.54
C LEU A 261 -11.42 -5.17 -13.03
N ASP A 262 -12.34 -4.25 -13.36
CA ASP A 262 -12.58 -3.69 -14.68
C ASP A 262 -11.34 -3.07 -15.32
N GLU A 263 -10.45 -2.46 -14.52
CA GLU A 263 -9.19 -1.88 -15.01
C GLU A 263 -8.18 -2.92 -15.52
N TYR A 264 -8.28 -4.17 -15.08
CA TYR A 264 -7.29 -5.22 -15.37
C TYR A 264 -7.78 -6.21 -16.42
N ILE A 265 -9.09 -6.37 -16.58
CA ILE A 265 -9.71 -7.30 -17.55
C ILE A 265 -9.83 -6.60 -18.91
N ASP A 266 -9.00 -7.03 -19.86
CA ASP A 266 -9.10 -6.58 -21.24
C ASP A 266 -9.89 -7.59 -22.06
N PHE A 267 -10.94 -7.10 -22.73
CA PHE A 267 -11.72 -7.87 -23.69
C PHE A 267 -11.10 -7.77 -25.09
N ASP A 268 -11.26 -8.83 -25.89
CA ASP A 268 -10.89 -8.78 -27.30
C ASP A 268 -11.74 -7.75 -28.06
N GLU A 269 -11.07 -6.76 -28.67
CA GLU A 269 -11.70 -5.68 -29.43
C GLU A 269 -12.54 -6.21 -30.61
N SER A 270 -12.15 -7.35 -31.19
CA SER A 270 -12.74 -7.82 -32.46
C SER A 270 -14.10 -8.46 -32.27
N THR A 271 -14.22 -9.39 -31.32
CA THR A 271 -15.42 -10.23 -31.17
C THR A 271 -16.11 -9.98 -29.82
N LYS A 272 -15.40 -9.45 -28.81
CA LYS A 272 -15.87 -9.31 -27.41
C LYS A 272 -16.51 -10.59 -26.84
N VAL A 273 -16.13 -11.76 -27.38
CA VAL A 273 -16.53 -13.10 -26.90
C VAL A 273 -15.47 -13.66 -25.96
N PHE A 274 -14.23 -13.17 -26.08
CA PHE A 274 -13.09 -13.61 -25.30
C PHE A 274 -12.49 -12.46 -24.52
N TYR A 275 -11.96 -12.75 -23.33
CA TYR A 275 -11.10 -11.86 -22.56
C TYR A 275 -9.73 -12.50 -22.34
N TYR A 276 -8.69 -11.68 -22.17
CA TYR A 276 -7.34 -12.16 -21.87
C TYR A 276 -7.18 -12.40 -20.36
N PRO A 277 -6.44 -13.45 -19.93
CA PRO A 277 -6.09 -13.64 -18.54
C PRO A 277 -5.54 -12.35 -17.93
N PRO A 278 -6.12 -11.87 -16.83
CA PRO A 278 -5.63 -10.66 -16.20
C PRO A 278 -4.17 -10.83 -15.79
N LEU A 279 -3.37 -9.83 -16.14
CA LEU A 279 -1.97 -9.71 -15.76
C LEU A 279 -1.88 -8.60 -14.72
N TYR A 280 -1.55 -8.98 -13.49
CA TYR A 280 -1.53 -8.08 -12.35
C TYR A 280 -0.10 -7.86 -11.85
N PHE A 281 0.40 -6.64 -12.03
CA PHE A 281 1.69 -6.22 -11.47
C PHE A 281 1.51 -5.98 -9.97
N ASN A 282 2.04 -6.89 -9.18
CA ASN A 282 1.94 -6.89 -7.73
C ASN A 282 3.20 -6.30 -7.10
N ASP A 283 3.01 -5.17 -6.44
CA ASP A 283 3.99 -4.46 -5.63
C ASP A 283 3.51 -4.32 -4.16
N TYR A 284 2.49 -5.08 -3.76
CA TYR A 284 1.84 -4.94 -2.46
C TYR A 284 2.81 -5.18 -1.29
N TRP A 285 3.66 -6.20 -1.42
CA TRP A 285 4.64 -6.59 -0.39
C TRP A 285 5.93 -5.78 -0.44
N ASN A 286 6.06 -4.84 -1.39
CA ASN A 286 7.21 -3.93 -1.43
C ASN A 286 6.98 -2.83 -0.38
N LEU A 287 7.86 -2.76 0.61
CA LEU A 287 7.74 -1.79 1.70
C LEU A 287 8.29 -0.43 1.24
N ALA A 288 7.69 0.68 1.68
CA ALA A 288 8.19 2.03 1.37
C ALA A 288 9.64 2.26 1.83
N ALA A 289 10.08 1.56 2.88
CA ALA A 289 11.45 1.62 3.40
C ALA A 289 12.49 0.95 2.47
N GLU A 290 12.07 0.00 1.63
CA GLU A 290 12.94 -0.71 0.68
C GLU A 290 13.17 0.08 -0.61
N TYR A 291 12.39 1.14 -0.83
CA TYR A 291 12.54 2.02 -1.98
C TYR A 291 13.76 2.93 -1.83
N GLN A 292 14.67 2.86 -2.80
CA GLN A 292 15.89 3.66 -2.82
C GLN A 292 15.77 4.82 -3.82
N PRO A 293 16.15 6.06 -3.45
CA PRO A 293 16.11 7.19 -4.39
C PRO A 293 17.16 6.99 -5.49
N ILE A 294 16.76 7.18 -6.75
CA ILE A 294 17.66 7.13 -7.90
C ILE A 294 18.35 8.48 -8.02
N ASN A 295 19.63 8.51 -7.68
CA ASN A 295 20.49 9.69 -7.75
C ASN A 295 21.66 9.46 -8.71
N GLN A 296 22.41 10.53 -9.04
CA GLN A 296 23.55 10.46 -9.95
C GLN A 296 24.68 9.53 -9.46
N THR A 297 24.82 9.36 -8.15
CA THR A 297 25.85 8.53 -7.49
C THR A 297 25.63 7.04 -7.64
N ILE A 298 24.41 6.60 -8.01
CA ILE A 298 24.09 5.18 -8.16
C ILE A 298 24.56 4.71 -9.53
N ASN A 299 25.42 3.70 -9.54
CA ASN A 299 25.99 3.15 -10.78
C ASN A 299 25.38 1.80 -11.18
N LEU A 300 24.73 1.09 -10.25
CA LEU A 300 24.20 -0.24 -10.51
C LEU A 300 22.83 -0.37 -9.83
N LEU A 301 21.82 -0.77 -10.61
CA LEU A 301 20.48 -1.09 -10.13
C LEU A 301 20.22 -2.58 -10.35
N ASN A 302 19.65 -3.21 -9.33
CA ASN A 302 19.21 -4.59 -9.40
C ASN A 302 17.71 -4.63 -9.66
N PHE A 303 17.29 -5.53 -10.53
CA PHE A 303 15.90 -5.80 -10.85
C PHE A 303 15.65 -7.30 -10.84
N THR A 304 14.65 -7.75 -10.09
CA THR A 304 14.19 -9.13 -10.04
C THR A 304 12.72 -9.13 -10.39
N LEU A 305 12.39 -9.84 -11.47
CA LEU A 305 11.02 -10.07 -11.89
C LEU A 305 10.64 -11.51 -11.56
N THR A 306 9.52 -11.67 -10.86
CA THR A 306 8.94 -12.99 -10.56
C THR A 306 7.61 -13.11 -11.29
N ILE A 307 7.41 -14.15 -12.07
CA ILE A 307 6.09 -14.52 -12.60
C ILE A 307 5.48 -15.59 -11.68
N ALA A 308 4.22 -15.42 -11.30
CA ALA A 308 3.55 -16.35 -10.40
C ALA A 308 2.06 -16.48 -10.75
N PRO A 309 1.45 -17.68 -10.62
CA PRO A 309 0.01 -17.83 -10.68
C PRO A 309 -0.65 -17.19 -9.45
N ILE A 310 -1.87 -16.65 -9.62
CA ILE A 310 -2.71 -16.20 -8.52
C ILE A 310 -4.17 -16.61 -8.72
N SER A 311 -4.85 -16.96 -7.63
CA SER A 311 -6.28 -17.26 -7.65
C SER A 311 -7.10 -15.98 -7.77
N LEU A 312 -8.29 -16.07 -8.36
CA LEU A 312 -9.22 -14.95 -8.50
C LEU A 312 -9.49 -14.26 -7.14
N PHE A 313 -9.75 -15.05 -6.09
CA PHE A 313 -10.07 -14.51 -4.77
C PHE A 313 -8.92 -13.72 -4.15
N LYS A 314 -7.69 -14.24 -4.22
CA LYS A 314 -6.51 -13.56 -3.69
C LYS A 314 -6.23 -12.28 -4.47
N TRP A 315 -6.39 -12.32 -5.79
CA TRP A 315 -6.31 -11.13 -6.63
C TRP A 315 -7.38 -10.09 -6.29
N GLN A 316 -8.65 -10.50 -6.09
CA GLN A 316 -9.73 -9.60 -5.66
C GLN A 316 -9.40 -8.89 -4.34
N LEU A 317 -8.78 -9.59 -3.39
CA LEU A 317 -8.34 -8.99 -2.14
C LEU A 317 -7.26 -7.91 -2.36
N TYR A 318 -6.25 -8.20 -3.19
CA TYR A 318 -5.22 -7.21 -3.54
C TYR A 318 -5.80 -6.02 -4.30
N ALA A 319 -6.69 -6.27 -5.25
CA ALA A 319 -7.34 -5.22 -6.03
C ALA A 319 -8.19 -4.31 -5.13
N ALA A 320 -8.98 -4.89 -4.22
CA ALA A 320 -9.79 -4.14 -3.24
C ALA A 320 -8.92 -3.28 -2.30
N GLN A 321 -7.77 -3.79 -1.86
CA GLN A 321 -6.83 -3.04 -1.02
C GLN A 321 -6.20 -1.87 -1.79
N ASN A 322 -5.85 -2.05 -3.07
CA ASN A 322 -5.36 -0.97 -3.92
C ASN A 322 -6.44 0.11 -4.14
N MET A 323 -7.71 -0.27 -4.27
CA MET A 323 -8.83 0.67 -4.34
C MET A 323 -9.03 1.42 -3.02
N ARG A 324 -8.88 0.76 -1.86
CA ARG A 324 -8.90 1.43 -0.56
C ARG A 324 -7.81 2.49 -0.48
N ASN A 325 -6.59 2.21 -0.93
CA ASN A 325 -5.52 3.21 -0.95
C ASN A 325 -5.88 4.40 -1.85
N ARG A 326 -6.49 4.17 -3.02
CA ARG A 326 -6.96 5.24 -3.92
C ARG A 326 -8.15 6.03 -3.33
N TRP A 327 -9.12 5.35 -2.73
CA TRP A 327 -10.29 5.98 -2.12
C TRP A 327 -9.93 6.73 -0.84
N SER A 328 -9.01 6.21 -0.03
CA SER A 328 -8.45 6.95 1.11
C SER A 328 -7.82 8.25 0.65
N LYS A 329 -7.03 8.21 -0.44
CA LYS A 329 -6.48 9.42 -1.07
C LYS A 329 -7.56 10.36 -1.61
N MET A 330 -8.68 9.84 -2.13
CA MET A 330 -9.73 10.65 -2.75
C MET A 330 -10.75 11.24 -1.75
N LEU A 331 -11.15 10.46 -0.73
CA LEU A 331 -12.19 10.82 0.25
C LEU A 331 -11.59 11.37 1.55
N GLY A 332 -10.33 11.04 1.86
CA GLY A 332 -9.65 11.36 3.10
C GLY A 332 -9.17 12.80 3.24
N SER A 333 -9.53 13.70 2.32
CA SER A 333 -9.33 15.11 2.59
C SER A 333 -10.30 16.01 1.83
N SER A 334 -11.37 16.35 2.52
CA SER A 334 -12.23 17.48 2.19
C SER A 334 -11.63 18.77 2.77
N SER A 335 -10.44 19.15 2.32
CA SER A 335 -10.01 20.54 2.27
C SER A 335 -9.05 20.71 1.08
N SER A 336 -9.60 21.21 -0.01
CA SER A 336 -8.93 21.94 -1.09
C SER A 336 -7.39 21.85 -1.08
N LEU A 337 -6.83 21.06 -1.98
CA LEU A 337 -5.42 21.06 -2.37
C LEU A 337 -4.42 20.56 -1.31
N SER A 338 -4.54 20.85 0.00
CA SER A 338 -3.56 20.41 1.04
C SER A 338 -3.62 18.90 1.32
N SER A 339 -4.83 18.35 1.18
CA SER A 339 -5.23 16.94 1.10
C SER A 339 -4.30 15.95 0.42
N LEU A 340 -3.81 16.31 -0.76
CA LEU A 340 -3.07 15.41 -1.64
C LEU A 340 -1.60 15.34 -1.22
N PHE A 341 -1.25 15.92 -0.06
CA PHE A 341 0.13 16.14 0.32
C PHE A 341 0.45 15.68 1.76
N GLU A 342 -0.53 15.29 2.57
CA GLU A 342 -0.35 14.51 3.82
C GLU A 342 -0.33 13.01 3.45
N ASP A 343 0.68 12.61 2.66
CA ASP A 343 0.74 11.32 1.97
C ASP A 343 1.57 10.24 2.69
N ASP A 344 2.46 10.61 3.61
CA ASP A 344 3.41 9.65 4.20
C ASP A 344 2.79 8.85 5.36
N ASP A 345 2.01 9.48 6.25
CA ASP A 345 1.52 8.82 7.48
C ASP A 345 0.61 7.59 7.21
N GLN A 346 -0.24 7.62 6.18
CA GLN A 346 -1.14 6.50 5.86
C GLN A 346 -0.44 5.34 5.14
N GLN A 347 0.59 5.65 4.34
CA GLN A 347 1.41 4.62 3.70
C GLN A 347 2.28 3.94 4.77
N ASP A 348 2.80 4.71 5.71
CA ASP A 348 3.57 4.22 6.85
C ASP A 348 2.71 3.33 7.79
N ASP A 349 1.44 3.66 8.02
CA ASP A 349 0.50 2.79 8.74
C ASP A 349 0.26 1.44 8.02
N GLN A 350 0.14 1.48 6.69
CA GLN A 350 -0.04 0.26 5.91
C GLN A 350 1.23 -0.60 5.92
N ASP A 351 2.39 0.03 5.77
CA ASP A 351 3.66 -0.65 5.70
C ASP A 351 4.11 -1.16 7.07
N SER A 352 3.79 -0.47 8.17
CA SER A 352 3.98 -0.99 9.53
C SER A 352 3.10 -2.21 9.81
N LEU A 353 1.86 -2.26 9.30
CA LEU A 353 1.04 -3.48 9.37
C LEU A 353 1.65 -4.61 8.54
N LYS A 354 2.13 -4.35 7.33
CA LYS A 354 2.81 -5.36 6.48
C LYS A 354 4.07 -5.88 7.16
N GLN A 355 4.89 -4.99 7.69
CA GLN A 355 6.10 -5.33 8.42
C GLN A 355 5.75 -6.17 9.66
N ALA A 356 4.75 -5.76 10.45
CA ALA A 356 4.27 -6.55 11.57
C ALA A 356 3.79 -7.94 11.13
N MET A 357 3.14 -8.08 9.97
CA MET A 357 2.73 -9.38 9.44
C MET A 357 3.91 -10.24 8.95
N LEU A 358 4.93 -9.64 8.34
CA LEU A 358 6.13 -10.32 7.89
C LEU A 358 7.01 -10.75 9.08
N ASP A 359 7.14 -9.90 10.09
CA ASP A 359 7.93 -10.14 11.30
C ASP A 359 7.21 -11.06 12.28
N THR A 360 5.87 -11.11 12.25
CA THR A 360 5.10 -11.98 13.13
C THR A 360 5.09 -13.41 12.59
N ASN A 361 5.61 -14.33 13.40
CA ASN A 361 5.41 -15.76 13.14
C ASN A 361 3.89 -16.10 13.21
N PRO A 362 3.29 -16.66 12.15
CA PRO A 362 1.84 -16.93 12.09
C PRO A 362 1.36 -17.86 13.22
N TYR A 363 2.23 -18.74 13.72
CA TYR A 363 1.92 -19.60 14.87
C TYR A 363 1.74 -18.79 16.16
N LEU A 364 2.59 -17.78 16.39
CA LEU A 364 2.50 -16.91 17.56
C LEU A 364 1.24 -16.03 17.50
N LEU A 365 0.90 -15.52 16.32
CA LEU A 365 -0.34 -14.76 16.12
C LEU A 365 -1.59 -15.61 16.43
N GLY A 366 -1.63 -16.84 15.91
CA GLY A 366 -2.72 -17.79 16.18
C GLY A 366 -2.85 -18.12 17.66
N LYS A 367 -1.72 -18.29 18.37
CA LYS A 367 -1.72 -18.52 19.83
C LYS A 367 -2.22 -17.30 20.60
N MET A 368 -1.82 -16.09 20.20
CA MET A 368 -2.30 -14.84 20.81
C MET A 368 -3.81 -14.64 20.62
N ILE A 369 -4.34 -14.83 19.41
CA ILE A 369 -5.78 -14.71 19.14
C ILE A 369 -6.56 -15.75 19.96
N ARG A 370 -6.08 -17.00 20.01
CA ARG A 370 -6.72 -18.05 20.81
C ARG A 370 -6.71 -17.71 22.31
N LEU A 371 -5.60 -17.25 22.87
CA LEU A 371 -5.50 -16.85 24.28
C LEU A 371 -6.36 -15.62 24.59
N ASN A 372 -6.46 -14.66 23.67
CA ASN A 372 -7.28 -13.46 23.84
C ASN A 372 -8.78 -13.79 23.80
N ASN A 373 -9.18 -14.74 22.94
CA ASN A 373 -10.54 -15.27 22.94
C ASN A 373 -10.83 -16.06 24.22
N VAL A 374 -9.89 -16.89 24.71
CA VAL A 374 -10.05 -17.63 25.98
C VAL A 374 -10.19 -16.69 27.20
N ARG A 375 -9.58 -15.50 27.19
CA ARG A 375 -9.78 -14.50 28.25
C ARG A 375 -11.11 -13.76 28.18
N LYS A 376 -11.85 -13.81 27.06
CA LYS A 376 -13.08 -13.04 26.83
C LYS A 376 -14.37 -13.88 26.76
N VAL A 377 -14.33 -15.19 26.96
CA VAL A 377 -15.55 -16.02 27.01
C VAL A 377 -16.09 -16.13 28.44
N PRO A 378 -17.23 -15.48 28.80
CA PRO A 378 -18.02 -15.94 29.94
C PRO A 378 -18.54 -17.36 29.64
N LYS A 379 -18.43 -18.27 30.61
CA LYS A 379 -18.57 -19.74 30.53
C LYS A 379 -19.86 -20.34 29.93
N ASN A 380 -20.73 -19.59 29.25
CA ASN A 380 -22.09 -20.05 28.91
C ASN A 380 -22.42 -20.15 27.41
N ILE A 381 -21.46 -20.31 26.51
CA ILE A 381 -21.78 -20.68 25.11
C ILE A 381 -20.72 -21.66 24.59
N SER A 382 -20.89 -22.95 24.86
CA SER A 382 -19.97 -24.01 24.44
C SER A 382 -20.36 -24.74 23.15
N ASN A 383 -21.39 -24.32 22.41
CA ASN A 383 -21.96 -25.13 21.32
C ASN A 383 -22.06 -24.45 19.93
N ILE A 384 -21.24 -23.45 19.61
CA ILE A 384 -21.15 -22.94 18.23
C ILE A 384 -19.70 -22.61 17.88
N LEU A 385 -18.87 -23.62 17.63
CA LEU A 385 -17.57 -23.43 16.99
C LEU A 385 -17.37 -24.53 15.94
N VAL A 386 -17.64 -24.17 14.69
CA VAL A 386 -17.21 -24.92 13.50
C VAL A 386 -15.67 -24.99 13.50
N PRO A 387 -15.04 -26.14 13.23
CA PRO A 387 -13.61 -26.31 13.42
C PRO A 387 -12.81 -25.47 12.43
N SER A 388 -11.96 -24.62 13.01
CA SER A 388 -11.11 -23.61 12.36
C SER A 388 -10.00 -24.16 11.44
N CYS A 389 -10.06 -25.44 11.05
CA CYS A 389 -9.07 -26.08 10.16
C CYS A 389 -9.32 -25.80 8.68
N GLN A 390 -10.56 -25.53 8.24
CA GLN A 390 -10.83 -25.26 6.82
C GLN A 390 -10.38 -23.88 6.35
N ILE A 391 -10.27 -22.90 7.25
CA ILE A 391 -9.89 -21.52 6.90
C ILE A 391 -8.39 -21.41 6.60
N TYR A 392 -7.55 -22.23 7.24
CA TYR A 392 -6.10 -22.21 7.02
C TYR A 392 -5.69 -22.60 5.59
N ARG A 393 -6.48 -23.45 4.92
CA ARG A 393 -6.19 -23.93 3.56
C ARG A 393 -6.53 -22.91 2.47
N LEU A 394 -7.35 -21.91 2.78
CA LEU A 394 -7.82 -20.87 1.84
C LEU A 394 -6.97 -19.60 1.87
N ILE A 395 -6.12 -19.42 2.88
CA ILE A 395 -5.32 -18.20 3.07
C ILE A 395 -3.87 -18.41 2.60
N TRP A 396 -3.39 -19.66 2.58
CA TRP A 396 -1.98 -19.98 2.34
C TRP A 396 -1.72 -20.92 1.15
N TYR A 397 -2.74 -21.29 0.39
CA TYR A 397 -2.61 -21.87 -0.95
C TYR A 397 -3.33 -20.98 -1.96
#